data_AF-A0A139WRH4-F1
#
_entry.id   AF-A0A139WRH4-F1
#
_cell.length_a   1.000
_cell.length_b   1.000
_cell.length_c   1.000
_cell.angle_alpha   90.00
_cell.angle_beta   90.00
_cell.angle_gamma   90.00
#
_symmetry.space_group_name_H-M   'P 1'
#
loop_
_entity.id
_entity.type
_entity.pdbx_description
1 polymer ?
#
loop_
_entity_poly.entity_id
_entity_poly.type
_entity_poly.pdbx_seq_one_letter_code
_entity_poly.pdbx_strand_id
1 'polypeptide(L)'
;MAGRKAKAAAAYEPALKYFTVGIALLSADSWQTHYNLTLKLHEEAAEAALLCAEFELMEQLAQFVLQQAQTSFDKIKVLKADKDEKHYSRKYYSSRD
;
A
#
# COMPACT_ATOMS: atom_id res chain seq x y z
N MET A 1 -13.34 -8.88 -11.71
CA MET A 1 -13.36 -7.87 -12.81
C MET A 1 -11.93 -7.43 -13.13
N ALA A 2 -11.39 -7.79 -14.30
CA ALA A 2 -10.04 -7.40 -14.72
C ALA A 2 -9.99 -5.98 -15.35
N GLY A 3 -10.99 -5.61 -16.17
CA GLY A 3 -11.00 -4.31 -16.86
C GLY A 3 -11.11 -3.07 -15.95
N ARG A 4 -11.85 -3.16 -14.83
CA ARG A 4 -11.89 -2.06 -13.83
C ARG A 4 -10.56 -1.91 -13.10
N LYS A 5 -9.85 -3.02 -12.87
CA LYS A 5 -8.51 -3.01 -12.26
C LYS A 5 -7.50 -2.40 -13.22
N ALA A 6 -7.52 -2.80 -14.50
CA ALA A 6 -6.66 -2.20 -15.52
C ALA A 6 -6.89 -0.68 -15.66
N LYS A 7 -8.15 -0.23 -15.66
CA LYS A 7 -8.49 1.21 -15.71
C LYS A 7 -8.04 1.96 -14.46
N ALA A 8 -8.15 1.36 -13.28
CA ALA A 8 -7.64 1.94 -12.05
C ALA A 8 -6.10 2.00 -12.08
N ALA A 9 -5.43 0.88 -12.37
CA ALA A 9 -3.98 0.78 -12.49
C ALA A 9 -3.40 1.87 -13.41
N ALA A 10 -4.04 2.16 -14.55
CA ALA A 10 -3.59 3.23 -15.45
C ALA A 10 -3.56 4.64 -14.80
N ALA A 11 -4.41 4.91 -13.81
CA ALA A 11 -4.40 6.17 -13.05
C ALA A 11 -3.48 6.11 -11.82
N TYR A 12 -3.33 4.93 -11.22
CA TYR A 12 -2.51 4.73 -10.03
C TYR A 12 -1.02 4.49 -10.33
N GLU A 13 -0.64 4.06 -11.53
CA GLU A 13 0.77 3.91 -11.94
C GLU A 13 1.53 5.24 -11.87
N PRO A 14 1.02 6.37 -12.41
CA PRO A 14 1.64 7.68 -12.21
C PRO A 14 1.67 8.09 -10.74
N ALA A 15 0.59 7.85 -9.98
CA ALA A 15 0.51 8.20 -8.57
C ALA A 15 1.57 7.43 -7.74
N LEU A 16 1.72 6.13 -7.98
CA LEU A 16 2.72 5.27 -7.37
C LEU A 16 4.14 5.79 -7.62
N LYS A 17 4.42 6.26 -8.84
CA LYS A 17 5.72 6.91 -9.15
C LYS A 17 5.93 8.18 -8.34
N TYR A 18 4.92 9.03 -8.20
CA TYR A 18 5.04 10.24 -7.37
C TYR A 18 5.22 9.92 -5.89
N PHE A 19 4.51 8.92 -5.36
CA PHE A 19 4.64 8.53 -3.96
C PHE A 19 6.00 7.89 -3.67
N THR A 20 6.51 7.02 -4.56
CA THR A 20 7.84 6.42 -4.41
C THR A 20 8.96 7.46 -4.48
N VAL A 21 8.85 8.44 -5.38
CA VAL A 21 9.77 9.59 -5.40
C VAL A 21 9.64 10.41 -4.11
N GLY A 22 8.42 10.68 -3.64
CA GLY A 22 8.18 11.37 -2.39
C GLY A 22 8.83 10.68 -1.19
N ILE A 23 8.73 9.36 -1.11
CA ILE A 23 9.38 8.53 -0.09
C ILE A 23 10.91 8.62 -0.20
N ALA A 24 11.47 8.53 -1.41
CA ALA A 24 12.91 8.62 -1.63
C ALA A 24 13.51 10.00 -1.26
N LEU A 25 12.68 11.05 -1.25
CA LEU A 25 13.07 12.41 -0.86
C LEU A 25 12.93 12.67 0.65
N LEU A 26 12.34 11.75 1.41
CA LEU A 26 12.26 11.88 2.86
C LEU A 26 13.65 11.76 3.49
N SER A 27 13.92 12.59 4.49
CA SER A 27 15.12 12.47 5.31
C SER A 27 15.05 11.21 6.17
N ALA A 28 16.20 10.67 6.59
CA ALA A 28 16.25 9.47 7.43
C ALA A 28 15.51 9.63 8.78
N ASP A 29 15.40 10.86 9.26
CA ASP A 29 14.69 11.23 10.49
C ASP A 29 13.22 11.63 10.26
N SER A 30 12.69 11.48 9.05
CA SER A 30 11.33 11.93 8.69
C SER A 30 10.23 11.23 9.48
N TRP A 31 10.49 10.05 10.02
CA TRP A 31 9.59 9.36 10.94
C TRP A 31 9.50 10.05 12.30
N GLN A 32 10.55 10.76 12.74
CA GLN A 32 10.55 11.51 13.99
C GLN A 32 10.12 12.97 13.78
N THR A 33 10.56 13.59 12.69
CA THR A 33 10.32 15.03 12.42
C THR A 33 9.00 15.29 11.68
N HIS A 34 8.56 14.34 10.85
CA HIS A 34 7.40 14.48 9.96
C HIS A 34 6.53 13.21 9.91
N TYR A 35 6.32 12.56 11.07
CA TYR A 35 5.63 11.27 11.19
C TYR A 35 4.37 11.14 10.34
N ASN A 36 3.43 12.10 10.44
CA ASN A 36 2.16 12.05 9.73
C ASN A 36 2.33 12.09 8.20
N LEU A 37 3.25 12.92 7.70
CA LEU A 37 3.52 13.02 6.26
C LEU A 37 4.18 11.73 5.78
N THR A 38 5.18 11.25 6.51
CA THR A 38 5.91 10.03 6.21
C THR A 38 4.96 8.83 6.18
N LEU A 39 4.14 8.66 7.22
CA LEU A 39 3.13 7.60 7.30
C LEU A 39 2.16 7.67 6.14
N LYS A 40 1.60 8.85 5.85
CA LYS A 40 0.62 9.03 4.77
C LYS A 40 1.19 8.70 3.40
N LEU A 41 2.44 9.10 3.11
CA LEU A 41 3.12 8.75 1.86
C LEU A 41 3.26 7.23 1.68
N HIS A 42 3.64 6.52 2.74
CA HIS A 42 3.78 5.06 2.67
C HIS A 42 2.42 4.35 2.57
N GLU A 43 1.37 4.83 3.25
CA GLU A 43 0.01 4.32 3.11
C GLU A 43 -0.50 4.45 1.67
N GLU A 44 -0.39 5.64 1.08
CA GLU A 44 -0.84 5.93 -0.29
C GLU A 44 -0.02 5.16 -1.33
N ALA A 45 1.29 5.00 -1.12
CA ALA A 45 2.14 4.18 -1.97
C ALA A 45 1.74 2.69 -1.94
N ALA A 46 1.44 2.14 -0.75
CA ALA A 46 1.04 0.75 -0.61
C ALA A 46 -0.33 0.48 -1.27
N GLU A 47 -1.28 1.40 -1.12
CA GLU A 47 -2.59 1.30 -1.79
C GLU A 47 -2.47 1.41 -3.32
N ALA A 48 -1.67 2.36 -3.81
CA ALA A 48 -1.42 2.48 -5.25
C ALA A 48 -0.73 1.23 -5.82
N ALA A 49 0.23 0.66 -5.10
CA ALA A 49 0.89 -0.60 -5.49
C ALA A 49 -0.11 -1.77 -5.57
N LEU A 50 -1.01 -1.91 -4.59
CA LEU A 50 -2.09 -2.90 -4.64
C LEU A 50 -2.99 -2.74 -5.88
N LEU A 51 -3.36 -1.50 -6.21
CA LEU A 51 -4.24 -1.20 -7.34
C LEU A 51 -3.57 -1.42 -8.70
N CYS A 52 -2.24 -1.26 -8.75
CA CYS A 52 -1.40 -1.56 -9.90
C CYS A 52 -0.98 -3.04 -10.00
N ALA A 53 -1.37 -3.88 -9.02
CA ALA A 53 -0.91 -5.27 -8.90
C ALA A 53 0.61 -5.43 -8.70
N GLU A 54 1.26 -4.41 -8.13
CA GLU A 54 2.66 -4.42 -7.70
C GLU A 54 2.76 -4.96 -6.26
N PHE A 55 2.44 -6.24 -6.09
CA PHE A 55 2.24 -6.84 -4.75
C PHE A 55 3.52 -6.87 -3.90
N GLU A 56 4.68 -7.11 -4.51
CA GLU A 56 5.96 -7.15 -3.79
C GLU A 56 6.31 -5.78 -3.20
N LEU A 57 6.09 -4.70 -3.97
CA LEU A 57 6.29 -3.34 -3.48
C LEU A 57 5.28 -2.98 -2.38
N MET A 58 4.02 -3.38 -2.54
CA MET A 58 2.99 -3.20 -1.50
C MET A 58 3.41 -3.87 -0.18
N GLU A 59 3.88 -5.11 -0.24
CA GLU A 59 4.33 -5.84 0.95
C GLU A 59 5.54 -5.17 1.62
N GLN A 60 6.53 -4.73 0.84
CA GLN A 60 7.69 -4.02 1.37
C GLN A 60 7.30 -2.73 2.09
N LEU A 61 6.44 -1.91 1.47
CA LEU A 61 5.94 -0.67 2.06
C LEU A 61 5.13 -0.95 3.33
N ALA A 62 4.27 -1.96 3.31
CA ALA A 62 3.48 -2.39 4.44
C ALA A 62 4.37 -2.82 5.62
N GLN A 63 5.36 -3.69 5.37
CA GLN A 63 6.30 -4.14 6.39
C GLN A 63 7.10 -2.98 6.99
N PHE A 64 7.55 -2.04 6.15
CA PHE A 64 8.30 -0.87 6.61
C PHE A 64 7.44 0.02 7.53
N VAL A 65 6.18 0.29 7.16
CA VAL A 65 5.24 1.01 8.03
C VAL A 65 5.01 0.25 9.34
N LEU A 66 4.87 -1.08 9.30
CA LEU A 66 4.68 -1.88 10.52
C LEU A 66 5.87 -1.84 11.48
N GLN A 67 7.08 -1.69 10.96
CA GLN A 67 8.32 -1.54 11.74
C GLN A 67 8.45 -0.14 12.36
N GLN A 68 8.03 0.90 11.64
CA GLN A 68 8.17 2.31 12.07
C GLN A 68 6.97 2.86 12.84
N ALA A 69 5.78 2.27 12.66
CA ALA A 69 4.55 2.72 13.28
C ALA A 69 4.62 2.65 14.81
N GLN A 70 4.49 3.81 15.44
CA GLN A 70 4.60 3.98 16.90
C GLN A 70 3.36 3.47 17.64
N THR A 71 2.20 3.37 16.98
CA THR A 71 0.96 2.89 17.59
C THR A 71 0.36 1.70 16.85
N SER A 72 -0.29 0.81 17.61
CA SER A 72 -0.97 -0.38 17.09
C SER A 72 -2.12 -0.06 16.12
N PHE A 73 -2.59 1.19 16.07
CA PHE A 73 -3.70 1.62 15.22
C PHE A 73 -3.25 1.86 13.77
N ASP A 74 -2.05 2.42 13.57
CA ASP A 74 -1.44 2.61 12.25
C ASP A 74 -1.15 1.25 11.57
N LYS A 75 -0.84 0.23 12.38
CA LYS A 75 -0.66 -1.15 11.91
C LYS A 75 -1.94 -1.78 11.37
N ILE A 76 -3.12 -1.40 11.89
CA ILE A 76 -4.41 -1.99 11.52
C ILE A 76 -4.88 -1.52 10.13
N LYS A 77 -4.54 -0.30 9.71
CA LYS A 77 -4.87 0.20 8.36
C LYS A 77 -4.11 -0.54 7.27
N VAL A 78 -2.81 -0.72 7.46
CA VAL A 78 -1.95 -1.48 6.54
C VAL A 78 -2.37 -2.96 6.47
N LEU A 79 -2.68 -3.57 7.62
CA LEU A 79 -3.21 -4.94 7.68
C LEU A 79 -4.58 -5.12 7.02
N LYS A 80 -5.38 -4.05 6.87
CA LYS A 80 -6.67 -4.13 6.18
C LYS A 80 -6.50 -4.36 4.67
N ALA A 81 -5.47 -3.77 4.06
CA ALA A 81 -5.13 -4.04 2.66
C ALA A 81 -4.69 -5.50 2.42
N ASP A 82 -3.89 -6.08 3.32
CA ASP A 82 -3.49 -7.51 3.28
C ASP A 82 -4.69 -8.46 3.52
N LYS A 83 -5.62 -8.09 4.41
CA LYS A 83 -6.84 -8.88 4.65
C LYS A 83 -7.84 -8.80 3.50
N ASP A 84 -7.92 -7.68 2.79
CA ASP A 84 -8.75 -7.56 1.60
C ASP A 84 -8.23 -8.47 0.49
N GLU A 85 -6.91 -8.62 0.30
CA GLU A 85 -6.34 -9.59 -0.65
C GLU A 85 -6.75 -11.04 -0.32
N LYS A 86 -6.64 -11.45 0.95
CA LYS A 86 -6.98 -12.81 1.42
C LYS A 86 -8.48 -13.11 1.37
N HIS A 87 -9.32 -12.11 1.65
CA HIS A 87 -10.77 -12.25 1.54
C HIS A 87 -11.24 -12.24 0.07
N TYR A 88 -10.56 -11.50 -0.81
CA TYR A 88 -10.81 -11.55 -2.25
C TYR A 88 -10.38 -12.88 -2.87
N SER A 89 -9.19 -13.40 -2.56
CA SER A 89 -8.75 -14.70 -3.11
C SER A 89 -9.66 -15.86 -2.69
N ARG A 90 -10.17 -15.87 -1.44
CA ARG A 90 -11.09 -16.93 -0.97
C ARG A 90 -12.47 -16.94 -1.68
N LYS A 91 -13.00 -15.78 -2.07
CA LYS A 91 -14.26 -15.69 -2.86
C LYS A 91 -14.09 -16.12 -4.32
N TYR A 92 -12.90 -15.96 -4.89
CA TYR A 92 -12.67 -16.24 -6.31
C TYR A 92 -12.28 -17.70 -6.58
N TYR A 93 -11.71 -18.42 -5.61
CA TYR A 93 -11.43 -19.86 -5.74
C TYR A 93 -12.60 -20.78 -5.34
N SER A 94 -13.58 -20.30 -4.58
CA SER A 94 -14.76 -21.09 -4.17
C SER A 94 -15.95 -21.03 -5.14
N SER A 95 -15.81 -20.34 -6.28
CA SER A 95 -16.88 -20.19 -7.29
C SER A 95 -16.52 -20.90 -8.60
N ARG A 96 -15.62 -21.88 -8.54
CA ARG A 96 -15.11 -22.67 -9.68
C ARG A 96 -15.37 -24.18 -9.57
N ASP A 97 -16.18 -24.57 -8.59
CA ASP A 97 -16.85 -25.87 -8.48
C ASP A 97 -18.37 -25.65 -8.65
#